data_AF-A0A2S3X5E8-F1
#
_entry.id   AF-A0A2S3X5E8-F1
#
_cell.length_a   1.000
_cell.length_b   1.000
_cell.length_c   1.000
_cell.angle_alpha   90.00
_cell.angle_beta   90.00
_cell.angle_gamma   90.00
#
_symmetry.space_group_name_H-M   'P 1'
#
loop_
_entity.id
_entity.type
_entity.pdbx_description
1 polymer ?
#
loop_
_entity_poly.entity_id
_entity_poly.type
_entity_poly.pdbx_seq_one_letter_code
_entity_poly.pdbx_strand_id
1 'polypeptide(L)' 'MFVVAGNVYADTCYLSTTQGCGNVDLNQLAVSVGVGVIWYSPMEPLSFSLAAPLKKPDNTETQIIQFSLGQTF' A
#
# COMPACT_ATOMS: atom_id res chain seq x y z
N MET A 1 0.40 14.57 -6.29
CA MET A 1 0.74 14.24 -4.90
C MET A 1 -0.45 13.57 -4.26
N PHE A 2 -0.23 12.51 -3.49
CA PHE A 2 -1.27 11.76 -2.81
C PHE A 2 -0.81 11.35 -1.40
N VAL A 3 -1.76 11.14 -0.51
CA VAL A 3 -1.55 10.54 0.81
C VAL A 3 -2.50 9.35 0.89
N VAL A 4 -1.99 8.19 1.29
CA VAL A 4 -2.77 6.96 1.45
C VAL A 4 -2.64 6.49 2.88
N ALA A 5 -3.74 6.07 3.48
CA ALA A 5 -3.76 5.42 4.79
C ALA A 5 -4.61 4.15 4.67
N GLY A 6 -4.13 3.06 5.25
CA GLY A 6 -4.80 1.76 5.20
C GLY A 6 -4.43 0.89 6.40
N ASN A 7 -5.37 0.05 6.82
CA ASN A 7 -5.18 -0.91 7.89
C ASN A 7 -5.81 -2.24 7.46
N VAL A 8 -5.22 -3.34 7.89
CA VAL A 8 -5.73 -4.70 7.69
C VAL A 8 -5.89 -5.32 9.05
N TYR A 9 -7.07 -5.87 9.35
CA TYR A 9 -7.39 -6.56 10.59
C TYR A 9 -8.30 -7.75 10.33
N ALA A 10 -8.31 -8.72 11.24
CA ALA A 10 -9.18 -9.88 11.17
C ALA A 10 -10.08 -9.97 12.42
N ASP A 11 -11.39 -10.09 12.22
CA ASP A 11 -12.36 -10.18 13.34
C ASP A 11 -12.33 -11.55 14.04
N THR A 12 -11.99 -12.62 13.31
CA THR A 12 -11.94 -13.99 13.85
C THR A 12 -10.67 -14.73 13.42
N CYS A 13 -9.94 -15.29 14.38
CA CYS A 13 -8.76 -16.13 14.16
C CYS A 13 -9.11 -17.61 14.31
N TYR A 14 -8.95 -18.40 13.24
CA TYR A 14 -9.16 -19.86 13.29
C TYR A 14 -7.91 -20.65 13.73
N LEU A 15 -6.75 -20.01 13.78
CA LEU A 15 -5.46 -20.60 14.15
C LEU A 15 -4.81 -19.79 15.26
N SER A 16 -4.30 -20.46 16.31
CA SER A 16 -3.64 -19.82 17.45
C SER A 16 -2.33 -19.11 17.12
N THR A 17 -1.82 -19.27 15.89
CA THR A 17 -0.58 -18.66 15.39
C THR A 17 -0.81 -17.38 14.59
N THR A 18 -2.06 -17.02 14.29
CA THR A 18 -2.38 -15.81 13.52
C THR A 18 -2.35 -14.58 14.43
N GLN A 19 -1.49 -13.62 14.12
CA GLN A 19 -1.38 -12.33 14.83
C GLN A 19 -2.25 -11.27 14.15
N GLY A 20 -2.82 -10.33 14.93
CA GLY A 20 -3.68 -9.26 14.41
C GLY A 20 -5.17 -9.61 14.36
N CYS A 21 -5.62 -10.51 15.24
CA CYS A 21 -7.05 -10.81 15.41
C CYS A 21 -7.67 -10.03 16.56
N GLY A 22 -8.85 -9.49 16.30
CA GLY A 22 -9.60 -8.66 17.23
C GLY A 22 -10.07 -7.37 16.56
N ASN A 23 -10.03 -6.28 17.34
CA ASN A 23 -10.49 -4.97 16.90
C ASN A 23 -9.46 -4.28 15.98
N VAL A 24 -9.85 -3.13 15.41
CA VAL A 24 -8.97 -2.30 14.59
C VAL A 24 -7.84 -1.75 15.45
N ASP A 25 -6.63 -2.26 15.23
CA ASP A 25 -5.43 -1.77 15.92
C ASP A 25 -4.83 -0.57 15.18
N LEU A 26 -4.93 0.62 15.79
CA LEU A 26 -4.30 1.85 15.28
C LEU A 26 -2.77 1.75 15.17
N ASN A 27 -2.16 0.79 15.87
CA ASN A 27 -0.73 0.52 15.78
C ASN A 27 -0.35 -0.15 14.46
N GLN A 28 -1.27 -0.92 13.86
CA GLN A 28 -1.10 -1.57 12.56
C GLN A 28 -1.54 -0.67 11.39
N LEU A 29 -1.80 0.61 11.61
CA LEU A 29 -2.15 1.56 10.56
C LEU A 29 -0.91 1.89 9.71
N ALA A 30 -0.99 1.64 8.41
CA ALA A 30 0.01 2.06 7.44
C ALA A 30 -0.40 3.40 6.82
N VAL A 31 0.55 4.35 6.76
CA VAL A 31 0.34 5.66 6.14
C VAL A 31 1.50 5.96 5.22
N SER A 32 1.23 6.40 4.00
CA SER A 32 2.24 6.78 3.01
C SER A 32 1.90 8.09 2.32
N VAL A 33 2.93 8.83 1.93
CA VAL A 33 2.84 10.03 1.11
C VAL A 33 3.59 9.79 -0.18
N GLY A 34 3.02 10.19 -1.30
CA GLY A 34 3.63 9.94 -2.59
C GLY A 34 3.32 10.98 -3.65
N VAL A 35 4.06 10.86 -4.73
CA VAL A 35 3.82 11.58 -5.97
C VAL A 35 3.57 10.57 -7.07
N GLY A 36 2.51 10.80 -7.83
CA GLY A 36 2.17 10.01 -9.00
C GLY A 36 2.25 10.89 -10.23
N VAL A 37 2.85 10.37 -11.29
CA VAL A 37 2.87 10.99 -12.61
C VAL A 37 2.24 10.01 -13.57
N ILE A 38 1.28 10.50 -14.35
CA ILE A 38 0.71 9.76 -15.47
C ILE A 38 1.25 10.42 -16.73
N TRP A 39 1.98 9.65 -17.53
CA TRP A 39 2.48 10.07 -18.82
C TRP A 39 1.59 9.49 -19.92
N TYR A 40 0.91 10.37 -20.65
CA TYR A 40 0.13 9.96 -21.82
C TYR A 40 1.07 9.77 -23.00
N SER A 41 1.38 8.51 -23.32
CA SER A 41 2.20 8.15 -24.48
C SER A 41 1.31 7.79 -25.68
N PRO A 42 1.81 7.86 -26.92
CA PRO A 42 1.07 7.45 -28.11
C PRO A 42 0.83 5.93 -28.20
N MET A 43 1.45 5.13 -27.32
CA MET A 43 1.22 3.68 -27.23
C MET A 43 0.13 3.35 -26.21
N GLU A 44 0.27 3.77 -24.95
CA GLU A 44 -0.69 3.56 -23.85
C GLU A 44 -0.37 4.53 -22.67
N PRO A 45 -1.30 4.77 -21.73
CA PRO A 45 -1.02 5.53 -20.51
C PRO A 45 0.00 4.81 -19.63
N LEU A 46 1.05 5.53 -19.24
CA LEU A 46 2.10 5.04 -18.35
C LEU A 46 1.94 5.71 -16.99
N SER A 47 1.85 4.93 -15.91
CA SER A 47 1.73 5.47 -14.55
C SER A 47 2.95 5.11 -13.71
N PHE A 48 3.52 6.12 -13.06
CA PHE A 48 4.60 5.98 -12.09
C PHE A 48 4.15 6.57 -10.76
N SER A 49 4.32 5.82 -9.68
CA SER A 49 4.09 6.30 -8.33
C SER A 49 5.34 6.07 -7.48
N LEU A 50 5.78 7.15 -6.83
CA LEU A 50 6.83 7.14 -5.83
C LEU A 50 6.18 7.45 -4.49
N ALA A 51 6.16 6.49 -3.56
CA ALA A 51 5.53 6.64 -2.27
C ALA A 51 6.53 6.33 -1.14
N ALA A 52 6.66 7.28 -0.22
CA ALA A 52 7.41 7.11 1.01
C ALA A 52 6.43 6.77 2.16
N PRO A 53 6.62 5.65 2.85
CA PRO A 53 5.84 5.31 4.04
C PRO A 53 6.18 6.22 5.22
N LEU A 54 5.18 6.93 5.75
CA LEU A 54 5.25 7.77 6.94
C LEU A 54 5.06 6.95 8.23
N LYS A 55 4.22 5.91 8.18
CA LYS A 55 3.98 4.96 9.28
C LYS A 55 3.94 3.54 8.73
N LYS A 56 4.70 2.63 9.36
CA LYS A 56 4.79 1.21 8.98
C LYS A 56 4.41 0.32 10.17
N PRO A 57 3.54 -0.66 9.98
CA PRO A 57 3.34 -1.75 10.94
C PRO A 57 4.59 -2.64 11.02
N ASP A 58 4.79 -3.29 12.15
CA ASP A 58 5.81 -4.34 12.31
C ASP A 58 5.49 -5.51 11.36
N ASN A 59 6.51 -6.09 10.71
CA ASN A 59 6.38 -7.09 9.63
C ASN A 59 5.77 -6.59 8.30
N THR A 60 6.02 -5.34 7.89
CA THR A 60 5.61 -4.88 6.55
C THR A 60 6.79 -4.68 5.61
N GLU A 61 6.64 -5.20 4.39
CA GLU A 61 7.55 -4.94 3.28
C GLU A 61 7.21 -3.61 2.61
N THR A 62 8.24 -2.84 2.26
CA THR A 62 8.03 -1.46 1.81
C THR A 62 8.53 -1.29 0.40
N GLN A 63 7.62 -0.99 -0.51
CA GLN A 63 7.92 -0.69 -1.90
C GLN A 63 7.82 0.82 -2.13
N ILE A 64 8.93 1.44 -2.53
CA ILE A 64 9.04 2.90 -2.68
C ILE A 64 8.66 3.36 -4.09
N ILE A 65 8.99 2.57 -5.11
CA ILE A 65 8.72 2.85 -6.53
C ILE A 65 7.77 1.78 -7.06
N GLN A 66 6.67 2.22 -7.66
CA GLN A 66 5.75 1.37 -8.38
C GLN A 66 5.44 1.99 -9.75
N PHE A 67 5.39 1.15 -10.77
CA PHE A 67 5.12 1.58 -12.14
C PHE A 67 4.20 0.59 -12.83
N SER A 68 3.31 1.09 -13.68
CA SER A 68 2.43 0.29 -14.52
C SER A 68 2.45 0.86 -15.94
N LEU A 69 2.84 0.01 -16.90
CA LEU A 69 2.76 0.27 -18.34
C LEU A 69 1.40 -0.24 -18.81
N GLY A 70 0.61 0.60 -19.49
CA GLY A 70 -0.70 0.20 -20.00
C GLY A 70 -0.62 -1.10 -20.81
N GLN A 71 -1.53 -2.01 -20.46
CA GLN A 71 -1.55 -3.45 -20.74
C GLN A 71 -0.31 -4.22 -20.29
N THR A 72 -0.38 -4.82 -19.10
CA THR A 72 0.00 -6.24 -18.91
C THR A 72 -0.62 -6.80 -17.61
N PHE A 73 -1.70 -7.58 -17.81
CA PHE A 73 -2.33 -8.62 -16.96
C PHE A 73 -2.83 -8.28 -15.54
#